data_AF-A0A7C1B041-F1
#
_entry.id   AF-A0A7C1B041-F1
#
_cell.length_a   1.000
_cell.length_b   1.000
_cell.length_c   1.000
_cell.angle_alpha   90.00
_cell.angle_beta   90.00
_cell.angle_gamma   90.00
#
_symmetry.space_group_name_H-M   'P 1'
#
loop_
_entity.id
_entity.type
_entity.pdbx_description
1 polymer ?
#
loop_
_entity_poly.entity_id
_entity_poly.type
_entity_poly.pdbx_seq_one_letter_code
_entity_poly.pdbx_strand_id
1 'polypeptide(L)'
;MRGATQEVNPEDGFFQNCNTAPWYVNPSIRKGEYPSYICPSDIFTDRGIGATKLINPDWNLTVDKMKISLDTYSLYGEVLIPLLLHSYRHERNNISNNELLDEAIDIIRNWDYRAEKNSEEVALARLWVQGVKKKYIV
;
A
#
# COMPACT_ATOMS: atom_id res chain seq x y z
N MET A 1 14.42 -6.10 -31.51
CA MET A 1 14.06 -6.07 -30.08
C MET A 1 14.48 -4.74 -29.52
N ARG A 2 13.65 -4.10 -28.69
CA ARG A 2 14.09 -2.94 -27.90
C ARG A 2 15.12 -3.42 -26.86
N GLY A 3 16.07 -2.56 -26.49
CA GLY A 3 17.08 -2.84 -25.46
C GLY A 3 16.49 -2.79 -24.05
N ALA A 4 17.09 -2.03 -23.15
CA ALA A 4 16.48 -1.76 -21.85
C ALA A 4 15.13 -1.04 -22.02
N THR A 5 14.22 -1.23 -21.05
CA THR A 5 12.97 -0.46 -20.98
C THR A 5 13.29 1.00 -20.73
N GLN A 6 12.74 1.90 -21.53
CA GLN A 6 12.98 3.32 -21.44
C GLN A 6 11.69 4.06 -21.78
N GLU A 7 11.43 5.14 -21.04
CA GLU A 7 10.40 6.13 -21.31
C GLU A 7 11.06 7.52 -21.32
N VAL A 8 10.65 8.39 -22.24
CA VAL A 8 11.16 9.76 -22.34
C VAL A 8 10.00 10.70 -22.62
N ASN A 9 9.83 11.71 -21.77
CA ASN A 9 8.81 12.75 -21.88
C ASN A 9 7.39 12.18 -22.11
N PRO A 10 6.85 11.37 -21.17
CA PRO A 10 5.52 10.80 -21.32
C PRO A 10 4.46 11.91 -21.42
N GLU A 11 3.35 11.62 -22.12
CA GLU A 11 2.25 12.57 -22.34
C GLU A 11 1.66 13.07 -21.01
N ASP A 12 1.57 12.20 -20.00
CA ASP A 12 1.08 12.57 -18.66
C ASP A 12 2.07 13.45 -17.85
N GLY A 13 3.28 13.68 -18.36
CA GLY A 13 4.25 14.58 -17.73
C GLY A 13 4.99 14.03 -16.50
N PHE A 14 4.81 12.76 -16.14
CA PHE A 14 5.49 12.14 -15.00
C PHE A 14 5.86 10.66 -15.22
N PHE A 15 6.81 10.18 -14.42
CA PHE A 15 7.12 8.76 -14.24
C PHE A 15 7.27 8.45 -12.74
N GLN A 16 6.90 7.24 -12.33
CA GLN A 16 7.15 6.76 -10.96
C GLN A 16 7.66 5.32 -10.99
N ASN A 17 8.60 4.96 -10.12
CA ASN A 17 8.93 3.54 -9.92
C ASN A 17 9.16 3.26 -8.45
N CYS A 18 8.33 2.40 -7.87
CA CYS A 18 8.44 1.96 -6.49
C CYS A 18 8.84 0.48 -6.40
N ASN A 19 9.91 0.12 -7.13
CA ASN A 19 10.36 -1.26 -7.35
C ASN A 19 9.28 -2.13 -8.02
N THR A 20 8.54 -1.52 -8.93
CA THR A 20 7.50 -2.18 -9.72
C THR A 20 8.03 -2.55 -11.09
N ALA A 21 7.35 -3.47 -11.77
CA ALA A 21 7.68 -3.80 -13.15
C ALA A 21 7.63 -2.54 -14.05
N PRO A 22 8.48 -2.46 -15.09
CA PRO A 22 8.71 -1.21 -15.83
C PRO A 22 7.48 -0.72 -16.60
N TRP A 23 6.55 -1.60 -16.96
CA TRP A 23 5.29 -1.23 -17.61
C TRP A 23 4.30 -0.49 -16.71
N TYR A 24 4.56 -0.39 -15.40
CA TYR A 24 3.75 0.40 -14.45
C TYR A 24 4.32 1.80 -14.17
N VAL A 25 5.42 2.20 -14.83
CA VAL A 25 6.10 3.48 -14.56
C VAL A 25 5.32 4.68 -15.10
N ASN A 26 4.85 4.52 -16.33
CA ASN A 26 3.89 5.32 -17.07
C ASN A 26 3.47 4.41 -18.26
N PRO A 27 2.18 4.18 -18.55
CA PRO A 27 1.68 3.02 -19.31
C PRO A 27 2.06 2.93 -20.82
N SER A 28 2.99 3.74 -21.30
CA SER A 28 3.56 3.69 -22.65
C SER A 28 4.46 2.47 -22.91
N ILE A 29 5.13 1.93 -21.88
CA ILE A 29 6.00 0.76 -22.01
C ILE A 29 5.15 -0.51 -22.11
N ARG A 30 5.02 -1.06 -23.32
CA ARG A 30 4.26 -2.29 -23.56
C ARG A 30 5.08 -3.54 -23.24
N LYS A 31 4.64 -4.32 -22.24
CA LYS A 31 5.27 -5.59 -21.82
C LYS A 31 5.59 -6.53 -23.00
N GLY A 32 4.70 -6.65 -23.98
CA GLY A 32 4.86 -7.53 -25.14
C GLY A 32 5.99 -7.14 -26.10
N GLU A 33 6.59 -5.95 -25.98
CA GLU A 33 7.70 -5.50 -26.83
C GLU A 33 9.08 -5.92 -26.30
N TYR A 34 9.12 -6.59 -25.14
CA TYR A 34 10.35 -6.96 -24.45
C TYR A 34 10.42 -8.48 -24.21
N PRO A 35 11.62 -9.09 -24.26
CA PRO A 35 11.81 -10.48 -23.87
C PRO A 35 11.36 -10.75 -22.43
N SER A 36 10.84 -11.95 -22.17
CA SER A 36 10.32 -12.34 -20.85
C SER A 36 11.36 -12.26 -19.72
N TYR A 37 12.65 -12.37 -20.03
CA TYR A 37 13.73 -12.27 -19.04
C TYR A 37 14.00 -10.85 -18.54
N ILE A 38 13.47 -9.80 -19.21
CA ILE A 38 13.74 -8.40 -18.83
C ILE A 38 13.16 -8.05 -17.47
N CYS A 39 12.00 -8.63 -17.14
CA CYS A 39 11.37 -8.44 -15.85
C CYS A 39 10.80 -9.79 -15.41
N PRO A 40 11.56 -10.54 -14.59
CA PRO A 40 11.18 -11.89 -14.19
C PRO A 40 9.95 -11.91 -13.27
N SER A 41 9.62 -10.78 -12.64
CA SER A 41 8.48 -10.66 -11.73
C SER A 41 7.57 -9.50 -12.13
N ASP A 42 6.37 -9.81 -12.61
CA ASP A 42 5.33 -8.84 -12.90
C ASP A 42 4.65 -8.34 -11.61
N ILE A 43 5.29 -7.40 -10.93
CA ILE A 43 4.85 -6.91 -9.62
C ILE A 43 4.47 -5.44 -9.71
N PHE A 44 3.27 -5.13 -9.22
CA PHE A 44 2.86 -3.78 -8.85
C PHE A 44 2.66 -3.73 -7.33
N THR A 45 3.62 -3.11 -6.63
CA THR A 45 3.68 -3.08 -5.17
C THR A 45 2.66 -2.09 -4.62
N ASP A 46 2.28 -2.24 -3.35
CA ASP A 46 1.40 -1.28 -2.68
C ASP A 46 2.00 0.13 -2.65
N ARG A 47 3.34 0.25 -2.59
CA ARG A 47 4.00 1.55 -2.71
C ARG A 47 3.89 2.13 -4.13
N GLY A 48 3.88 1.28 -5.16
CA GLY A 48 3.57 1.69 -6.52
C GLY A 48 2.14 2.20 -6.65
N ILE A 49 1.17 1.45 -6.11
CA ILE A 49 -0.25 1.85 -6.08
C ILE A 49 -0.40 3.18 -5.35
N GLY A 50 0.21 3.33 -4.18
CA GLY A 50 0.18 4.55 -3.38
C GLY A 50 0.79 5.74 -4.12
N ALA A 51 1.99 5.58 -4.70
CA ALA A 51 2.64 6.63 -5.49
C ALA A 51 1.78 7.05 -6.69
N THR A 52 1.18 6.11 -7.41
CA THR A 52 0.27 6.40 -8.54
C THR A 52 -1.00 7.13 -8.08
N LYS A 53 -1.57 6.79 -6.92
CA LYS A 53 -2.72 7.50 -6.35
C LYS A 53 -2.39 8.93 -5.92
N LEU A 54 -1.16 9.15 -5.45
CA LEU A 54 -0.71 10.47 -5.00
C LEU A 54 -0.36 11.38 -6.18
N ILE A 55 0.26 10.88 -7.25
CA ILE A 55 0.66 11.73 -8.36
C ILE A 55 -0.57 12.17 -9.18
N ASN A 56 -0.68 13.46 -9.42
CA ASN A 56 -1.69 14.04 -10.31
C ASN A 56 -0.98 14.76 -11.47
N PRO A 57 -1.26 14.39 -12.74
CA PRO A 57 -0.61 14.97 -13.91
C PRO A 57 -0.91 16.46 -14.11
N ASP A 58 -2.03 16.98 -13.58
CA ASP A 58 -2.42 18.39 -13.69
C ASP A 58 -1.73 19.28 -12.63
N TRP A 59 -0.83 18.73 -11.82
CA TRP A 59 -0.17 19.51 -10.78
C TRP A 59 0.88 20.47 -11.33
N ASN A 60 0.67 21.76 -11.05
CA ASN A 60 1.78 22.69 -10.93
C ASN A 60 2.58 22.34 -9.66
N LEU A 61 3.55 21.43 -9.80
CA LEU A 61 4.35 20.89 -8.70
C LEU A 61 5.26 21.97 -8.13
N THR A 62 5.12 22.24 -6.84
CA THR A 62 5.98 23.15 -6.07
C THR A 62 6.71 22.35 -4.99
N VAL A 63 7.78 22.92 -4.41
CA VAL A 63 8.48 22.31 -3.26
C VAL A 63 7.52 21.99 -2.13
N ASP A 64 6.53 22.87 -1.87
CA ASP A 64 5.51 22.59 -0.86
C ASP A 64 4.63 21.39 -1.19
N LYS A 65 4.26 21.21 -2.46
CA LYS A 65 3.51 20.02 -2.90
C LYS A 65 4.35 18.75 -2.85
N MET A 66 5.68 18.83 -2.91
CA MET A 66 6.54 17.64 -2.75
C MET A 66 6.42 16.98 -1.37
N LYS A 67 5.78 17.64 -0.38
CA LYS A 67 5.43 17.01 0.92
C LYS A 67 4.64 15.71 0.79
N ILE A 68 4.00 15.44 -0.35
CA ILE A 68 3.40 14.14 -0.69
C ILE A 68 4.39 12.97 -0.57
N SER A 69 5.71 13.20 -0.68
CA SER A 69 6.73 12.17 -0.49
C SER A 69 6.80 11.65 0.94
N LEU A 70 6.17 12.36 1.87
CA LEU A 70 6.06 12.02 3.29
C LEU A 70 4.70 11.39 3.62
N ASP A 71 3.87 11.05 2.62
CA ASP A 71 2.57 10.44 2.86
C ASP A 71 2.72 9.10 3.60
N THR A 72 1.90 8.94 4.64
CA THR A 72 1.94 7.84 5.60
C THR A 72 0.75 6.89 5.47
N TYR A 73 -0.07 7.04 4.42
CA TYR A 73 -1.30 6.27 4.26
C TYR A 73 -1.01 4.80 3.99
N SER A 74 -1.65 3.91 4.75
CA SER A 74 -1.45 2.47 4.69
C SER A 74 -2.57 1.79 3.91
N LEU A 75 -2.30 1.43 2.64
CA LEU A 75 -3.20 0.63 1.82
C LEU A 75 -3.51 -0.74 2.44
N TYR A 76 -2.55 -1.34 3.16
CA TYR A 76 -2.78 -2.57 3.92
C TYR A 76 -3.79 -2.35 5.03
N GLY A 77 -3.68 -1.24 5.77
CA GLY A 77 -4.63 -0.88 6.81
C GLY A 77 -6.04 -0.70 6.25
N GLU A 78 -6.15 0.06 5.17
CA GLU A 78 -7.41 0.32 4.44
C GLU A 78 -8.14 -0.97 4.04
N VAL A 79 -7.42 -2.02 3.66
CA VAL A 79 -8.03 -3.31 3.27
C VAL A 79 -8.26 -4.23 4.45
N LEU A 80 -7.25 -4.41 5.32
CA LEU A 80 -7.29 -5.46 6.35
C LEU A 80 -8.11 -5.09 7.58
N ILE A 81 -8.13 -3.82 7.97
CA ILE A 81 -8.82 -3.40 9.20
C ILE A 81 -10.33 -3.53 9.07
N PRO A 82 -10.99 -3.13 7.97
CA PRO A 82 -12.41 -3.39 7.80
C PRO A 82 -12.78 -4.88 7.88
N LEU A 83 -11.92 -5.76 7.34
CA LEU A 83 -12.10 -7.21 7.43
C LEU A 83 -11.96 -7.71 8.87
N LEU A 84 -10.95 -7.23 9.61
CA LEU A 84 -10.77 -7.54 11.03
C LEU A 84 -11.99 -7.12 11.86
N LEU A 85 -12.46 -5.88 11.69
CA LEU A 85 -13.63 -5.34 12.40
C LEU A 85 -14.91 -6.11 12.06
N HIS A 86 -15.06 -6.53 10.79
CA HIS A 86 -16.14 -7.38 10.35
C HIS A 86 -16.09 -8.73 11.09
N SER A 87 -14.97 -9.46 11.02
CA SER A 87 -14.81 -10.74 11.70
C SER A 87 -15.04 -10.61 13.21
N TYR A 88 -14.53 -9.54 13.82
CA TYR A 88 -14.73 -9.29 15.24
C TYR A 88 -16.20 -9.18 15.61
N ARG A 89 -16.98 -8.38 14.88
CA ARG A 89 -18.42 -8.21 15.13
C ARG A 89 -19.19 -9.53 15.09
N HIS A 90 -18.78 -10.47 14.24
CA HIS A 90 -19.46 -11.75 14.08
C HIS A 90 -18.99 -12.83 15.06
N GLU A 91 -17.72 -12.79 15.48
CA GLU A 91 -17.12 -13.83 16.33
C GLU A 91 -16.97 -13.41 17.80
N ARG A 92 -17.21 -12.14 18.14
CA ARG A 92 -17.04 -11.57 19.48
C ARG A 92 -17.58 -12.44 20.61
N ASN A 93 -18.77 -13.02 20.43
CA ASN A 93 -19.46 -13.82 21.46
C ASN A 93 -18.87 -15.23 21.62
N ASN A 94 -18.07 -15.68 20.65
CA ASN A 94 -17.39 -16.98 20.68
C ASN A 94 -16.01 -16.90 21.37
N ILE A 95 -15.56 -15.70 21.74
CA ILE A 95 -14.25 -15.45 22.36
C ILE A 95 -14.43 -15.22 23.86
N SER A 96 -13.90 -16.12 24.69
CA SER A 96 -13.88 -15.97 26.14
C SER A 96 -12.78 -14.99 26.60
N ASN A 97 -13.03 -14.27 27.70
CA ASN A 97 -12.08 -13.34 28.35
C ASN A 97 -11.43 -12.33 27.40
N ASN A 98 -12.23 -11.45 26.82
CA ASN A 98 -11.81 -10.67 25.66
C ASN A 98 -11.79 -9.15 25.92
N GLU A 99 -11.79 -8.69 27.18
CA GLU A 99 -11.77 -7.24 27.52
C GLU A 99 -10.63 -6.51 26.81
N LEU A 100 -9.40 -7.04 26.87
CA LEU A 100 -8.25 -6.48 26.15
C LEU A 100 -8.42 -6.49 24.62
N LEU A 101 -9.21 -7.44 24.09
CA LEU A 101 -9.52 -7.50 22.66
C LEU A 101 -10.56 -6.43 22.28
N ASP A 102 -11.57 -6.19 23.12
CA ASP A 102 -12.52 -5.08 22.94
C ASP A 102 -11.76 -3.74 22.91
N GLU A 103 -10.87 -3.50 23.89
CA GLU A 103 -10.05 -2.29 23.95
C GLU A 103 -9.17 -2.12 22.71
N ALA A 104 -8.47 -3.19 22.28
CA ALA A 104 -7.62 -3.14 21.09
C ALA A 104 -8.42 -2.88 19.80
N ILE A 105 -9.63 -3.44 19.70
CA ILE A 105 -10.52 -3.22 18.57
C ILE A 105 -11.03 -1.78 18.56
N ASP A 106 -11.36 -1.21 19.71
CA ASP A 106 -11.83 0.18 19.80
C ASP A 106 -10.75 1.18 19.41
N ILE A 107 -9.49 0.92 19.76
CA ILE A 107 -8.35 1.72 19.28
C ILE A 107 -8.22 1.61 17.75
N ILE A 108 -8.12 0.39 17.22
CA ILE A 108 -7.94 0.16 15.77
C ILE A 108 -9.12 0.70 14.94
N ARG A 109 -10.35 0.66 15.46
CA ARG A 109 -11.55 1.10 14.73
C ARG A 109 -11.48 2.58 14.33
N ASN A 110 -10.79 3.41 15.10
CA ASN A 110 -10.68 4.84 14.86
C ASN A 110 -9.49 5.23 13.97
N TRP A 111 -8.72 4.25 13.51
CA TRP A 111 -7.55 4.52 12.68
C TRP A 111 -7.96 5.11 11.32
N ASP A 112 -7.37 6.25 10.97
CA ASP A 112 -7.49 6.89 9.65
C ASP A 112 -6.53 6.30 8.60
N TYR A 113 -5.91 5.17 8.93
CA TYR A 113 -4.91 4.46 8.14
C TYR A 113 -3.60 5.22 7.92
N ARG A 114 -3.36 6.34 8.63
CA ARG A 114 -2.09 7.07 8.55
C ARG A 114 -1.12 6.63 9.64
N ALA A 115 0.15 6.53 9.28
CA ALA A 115 1.23 6.16 10.19
C ALA A 115 1.94 7.40 10.75
N GLU A 116 1.33 8.02 11.76
CA GLU A 116 1.87 9.19 12.44
C GLU A 116 2.68 8.80 13.68
N LYS A 117 3.46 9.75 14.21
CA LYS A 117 4.36 9.54 15.35
C LYS A 117 3.67 8.90 16.57
N ASN A 118 2.41 9.24 16.81
CA ASN A 118 1.66 8.81 17.99
C ASN A 118 0.53 7.81 17.65
N SER A 119 0.57 7.18 16.47
CA SER A 119 -0.46 6.22 16.06
C SER A 119 -0.33 4.88 16.80
N GLU A 120 -1.09 4.72 17.88
CA GLU A 120 -1.19 3.48 18.65
C GLU A 120 -1.84 2.36 17.81
N GLU A 121 -2.74 2.73 16.90
CA GLU A 121 -3.43 1.85 15.98
C GLU A 121 -2.46 1.10 15.06
N VAL A 122 -1.40 1.78 14.61
CA VAL A 122 -0.35 1.19 13.77
C VAL A 122 0.40 0.11 14.54
N ALA A 123 0.71 0.37 15.82
CA ALA A 123 1.41 -0.60 16.65
C ALA A 123 0.57 -1.86 16.84
N LEU A 124 -0.72 -1.70 17.17
CA LEU A 124 -1.65 -2.82 17.33
C LEU A 124 -1.87 -3.58 16.02
N ALA A 125 -2.12 -2.87 14.92
CA ALA A 125 -2.32 -3.48 13.60
C ALA A 125 -1.08 -4.27 13.16
N ARG A 126 0.12 -3.74 13.39
CA ARG A 126 1.38 -4.43 13.08
C ARG A 126 1.54 -5.71 13.91
N LEU A 127 1.27 -5.67 15.21
CA LEU A 127 1.34 -6.84 16.08
C LEU A 127 0.35 -7.92 15.62
N TRP A 128 -0.89 -7.53 15.31
CA TRP A 128 -1.90 -8.45 14.80
C TRP A 128 -1.47 -9.11 13.48
N VAL A 129 -1.04 -8.32 12.47
CA VAL A 129 -0.59 -8.86 11.17
C VAL A 129 0.59 -9.82 11.34
N GLN A 130 1.56 -9.48 12.20
CA GLN A 130 2.68 -10.37 12.49
C GLN A 130 2.23 -11.69 13.11
N GLY A 131 1.28 -11.65 14.04
CA GLY A 131 0.68 -12.84 14.65
C GLY A 131 -0.01 -13.74 13.63
N VAL A 132 -0.82 -13.15 12.73
CA VAL A 132 -1.49 -13.87 11.64
C VAL A 132 -0.48 -14.52 10.70
N LYS A 133 0.54 -13.77 10.24
CA LYS A 133 1.58 -14.29 9.34
C LYS A 133 2.31 -15.49 9.94
N LYS A 134 2.74 -15.38 11.21
CA LYS A 134 3.43 -16.47 11.92
C LYS A 134 2.58 -17.73 12.03
N LYS A 135 1.25 -17.60 12.09
CA LYS A 135 0.34 -18.72 12.31
C LYS A 135 -0.16 -19.38 11.03
N TYR A 136 -0.27 -18.63 9.93
CA TYR A 136 -1.00 -19.08 8.73
C TYR A 136 -0.25 -18.89 7.40
N ILE A 137 0.89 -18.19 7.38
CA ILE A 137 1.59 -17.80 6.14
C ILE A 137 3.09 -18.12 6.24
N VAL A 138 3.46 -19.16 6.99
CA VAL A 138 4.85 -19.67 7.02
C VAL A 138 5.03 -20.69 5.91
#